data_AF-A0A7K4ITM3-F1
#
_entry.id   AF-A0A7K4ITM3-F1
#
_cell.length_a   1.000
_cell.length_b   1.000
_cell.length_c   1.000
_cell.angle_alpha   90.00
_cell.angle_beta   90.00
_cell.angle_gamma   90.00
#
_symmetry.space_group_name_H-M   'P 1'
#
loop_
_entity.id
_entity.type
_entity.pdbx_description
1 polymer ?
#
loop_
_entity_poly.entity_id
_entity_poly.type
_entity_poly.pdbx_seq_one_letter_code
_entity_poly.pdbx_strand_id
1 'polypeptide(L)'
;VAQAVRVLVLVPSKELGQQVVRSLRQLAAFCARNVCVADICANTDLAAQRPVLMEKPDVVVGTPARVLAHLGARSLSLRHSLEVLVLDEADLLLSFGFGEDIKALLCHLPKIYQALLMSATFSPDVEALKELVLHNPVTVQPPEPPLPGSAQLRQFVVRCGTEEDKFLLLCALLKLRLLRGRALLFVGTLARCYRLKLFLEQFGIAACALNSELPARSRCHVITQFNRGIYDYIVATDEEVPAVPVGQPPRKKHKGTAQSKGKDQEYGVARGIDFQDVAVVINFDVPPTATAYIHRAGRTARADNPGTVLTLALPEEQESLAQIEDALIGENGETMLQPYKFSMEEIEGLRYRCRDAMRSVTKQAVKEARLREIKEELLNSEKLKAYFEDNPRDLNVLRHDRPLHPAIVKPHLRNVPEYL
;
A
#
# COMPACT_ATOMS: atom_id res chain seq x y z
N VAL A 1 -30.10 30.95 -3.26
CA VAL A 1 -28.62 30.88 -3.26
C VAL A 1 -28.19 30.37 -4.63
N ALA A 2 -27.27 31.05 -5.32
CA ALA A 2 -26.80 30.58 -6.63
C ALA A 2 -26.02 29.26 -6.47
N GLN A 3 -26.28 28.31 -7.36
CA GLN A 3 -25.57 27.02 -7.38
C GLN A 3 -24.13 27.25 -7.80
N ALA A 4 -23.19 26.78 -6.97
CA ALA A 4 -21.77 27.00 -7.12
C ALA A 4 -21.01 25.94 -6.33
N VAL A 5 -19.78 25.64 -6.76
CA VAL A 5 -18.90 24.70 -6.04
C VAL A 5 -18.44 25.37 -4.75
N ARG A 6 -18.91 24.85 -3.60
CA ARG A 6 -18.60 25.35 -2.26
C ARG A 6 -17.60 24.48 -1.52
N VAL A 7 -17.60 23.19 -1.80
CA VAL A 7 -16.73 22.23 -1.13
C VAL A 7 -15.84 21.52 -2.16
N LEU A 8 -14.54 21.49 -1.90
CA LEU A 8 -13.57 20.71 -2.64
C LEU A 8 -12.96 19.67 -1.71
N VAL A 9 -13.05 18.39 -2.09
CA VAL A 9 -12.40 17.28 -1.39
C VAL A 9 -11.28 16.72 -2.27
N LEU A 10 -10.05 16.85 -1.79
CA LEU A 10 -8.85 16.31 -2.41
C LEU A 10 -8.54 14.94 -1.82
N VAL A 11 -8.42 13.95 -2.71
CA VAL A 11 -8.10 12.55 -2.37
C VAL A 11 -6.88 12.07 -3.16
N PRO A 12 -6.06 11.15 -2.63
CA PRO A 12 -4.88 10.63 -3.32
C PRO A 12 -5.22 9.68 -4.46
N SER A 13 -6.34 8.95 -4.38
CA SER A 13 -6.68 7.90 -5.34
C SER A 13 -8.10 8.02 -5.87
N LYS A 14 -8.33 7.41 -7.03
CA LYS A 14 -9.67 7.32 -7.64
C LYS A 14 -10.61 6.48 -6.77
N GLU A 15 -10.08 5.41 -6.19
CA GLU A 15 -10.80 4.48 -5.36
C GLU A 15 -11.30 5.16 -4.08
N LEU A 16 -10.45 5.95 -3.41
CA LEU A 16 -10.88 6.73 -2.24
C LEU A 16 -11.91 7.80 -2.65
N GLY A 17 -11.70 8.46 -3.79
CA GLY A 17 -12.68 9.41 -4.32
C GLY A 17 -14.08 8.81 -4.51
N GLN A 18 -14.16 7.59 -5.06
CA GLN A 18 -15.42 6.87 -5.20
C GLN A 18 -16.05 6.52 -3.85
N GLN A 19 -15.24 6.15 -2.84
CA GLN A 19 -15.71 5.88 -1.48
C GLN A 19 -16.29 7.14 -0.84
N VAL A 20 -15.56 8.26 -0.89
CA VAL A 20 -15.99 9.56 -0.37
C VAL A 20 -17.30 9.98 -1.05
N VAL A 21 -17.39 9.89 -2.37
CA VAL A 21 -18.60 10.25 -3.12
C VAL A 21 -19.79 9.36 -2.74
N ARG A 22 -19.56 8.05 -2.54
CA ARG A 22 -20.60 7.13 -2.08
C ARG A 22 -21.11 7.52 -0.70
N SER A 23 -20.21 7.79 0.25
CA SER A 23 -20.56 8.21 1.61
C SER A 23 -21.30 9.54 1.62
N LEU A 24 -20.82 10.54 0.87
CA LEU A 24 -21.49 11.84 0.74
C LEU A 24 -22.89 11.72 0.15
N ARG A 25 -23.08 10.86 -0.87
CA ARG A 25 -24.42 10.62 -1.45
C ARG A 25 -25.36 9.91 -0.48
N GLN A 26 -24.85 9.00 0.35
CA GLN A 26 -25.64 8.36 1.40
C GLN A 26 -26.08 9.37 2.47
N LEU A 27 -25.18 10.25 2.90
CA LEU A 27 -25.50 11.33 3.84
C LEU A 27 -26.49 12.34 3.24
N ALA A 28 -26.34 12.65 1.95
CA ALA A 28 -27.20 13.57 1.23
C ALA A 28 -28.48 12.93 0.66
N ALA A 29 -28.79 11.67 0.98
CA ALA A 29 -29.88 10.93 0.34
C ALA A 29 -31.24 11.65 0.42
N PHE A 30 -31.53 12.30 1.55
CA PHE A 30 -32.77 13.04 1.78
C PHE A 30 -32.73 14.50 1.30
N CYS A 31 -31.57 15.01 0.87
CA CYS A 31 -31.39 16.36 0.34
C CYS A 31 -30.72 16.36 -1.05
N ALA A 32 -30.81 15.25 -1.79
CA ALA A 32 -30.16 15.08 -3.09
C ALA A 32 -30.61 16.08 -4.17
N ARG A 33 -31.76 16.73 -3.98
CA ARG A 33 -32.24 17.82 -4.85
C ARG A 33 -31.55 19.16 -4.57
N ASN A 34 -30.90 19.29 -3.42
CA ASN A 34 -30.30 20.52 -2.91
C ASN A 34 -28.78 20.43 -2.81
N VAL A 35 -28.22 19.22 -2.68
CA VAL A 35 -26.79 18.98 -2.55
C VAL A 35 -26.33 18.05 -3.67
N CYS A 36 -25.64 18.60 -4.65
CA CYS A 36 -25.08 17.85 -5.77
C CYS A 36 -23.60 17.51 -5.53
N VAL A 37 -23.23 16.24 -5.70
CA VAL A 37 -21.86 15.73 -5.52
C VAL A 37 -21.32 15.16 -6.83
N ALA A 38 -20.20 15.71 -7.31
CA ALA A 38 -19.51 15.27 -8.51
C ALA A 38 -18.16 14.61 -8.21
N ASP A 39 -17.89 13.51 -8.93
CA ASP A 39 -16.61 12.80 -8.93
C ASP A 39 -15.82 13.15 -10.19
N ILE A 40 -14.61 13.67 -10.03
CA ILE A 40 -13.66 13.94 -11.12
C ILE A 40 -12.36 13.15 -10.99
N CYS A 41 -12.31 12.15 -10.10
CA CYS A 41 -11.13 11.31 -9.90
C CYS A 41 -10.92 10.30 -11.04
N ALA A 42 -11.97 10.01 -11.82
CA ALA A 42 -11.88 9.09 -12.94
C ALA A 42 -10.95 9.64 -14.05
N ASN A 43 -10.12 8.75 -14.61
CA ASN A 43 -9.26 9.04 -15.75
C ASN A 43 -10.07 9.05 -17.06
N THR A 44 -11.03 9.97 -17.14
CA THR A 44 -11.86 10.22 -18.32
C THR A 44 -11.42 11.54 -18.95
N ASP A 45 -11.68 11.73 -20.24
CA ASP A 45 -11.36 12.99 -20.91
C ASP A 45 -12.01 14.18 -20.18
N LEU A 46 -11.26 15.28 -20.04
CA LEU A 46 -11.75 16.51 -19.42
C LEU A 46 -13.03 17.02 -20.11
N ALA A 47 -13.13 16.82 -21.42
CA ALA A 47 -14.30 17.18 -22.22
C ALA A 47 -15.57 16.43 -21.80
N ALA A 48 -15.46 15.16 -21.39
CA ALA A 48 -16.60 14.37 -20.95
C ALA A 48 -17.09 14.77 -19.54
N GLN A 49 -16.20 15.28 -18.69
CA GLN A 49 -16.53 15.75 -17.33
C GLN A 49 -16.98 17.22 -17.29
N ARG A 50 -16.72 17.98 -18.36
CA ARG A 50 -17.09 19.39 -18.46
C ARG A 50 -18.60 19.64 -18.27
N PRO A 51 -19.53 18.87 -18.87
CA PRO A 51 -20.97 19.07 -18.65
C PRO A 51 -21.35 18.95 -17.17
N VAL A 52 -20.80 17.95 -16.47
CA VAL A 52 -21.06 17.73 -15.04
C VAL A 52 -20.62 18.93 -14.20
N LEU A 53 -19.47 19.52 -14.51
CA LEU A 53 -18.97 20.72 -13.80
C LEU A 53 -19.73 22.00 -14.19
N MET A 54 -20.29 22.06 -15.40
CA MET A 54 -21.12 23.19 -15.84
C MET A 54 -22.47 23.25 -15.09
N GLU A 55 -22.96 22.13 -14.58
CA GLU A 55 -24.10 22.09 -13.66
C GLU A 55 -23.79 22.68 -12.28
N LYS A 56 -22.52 23.02 -12.00
CA LYS A 56 -22.04 23.64 -10.76
C LYS A 56 -22.44 22.84 -9.50
N PRO A 57 -21.99 21.58 -9.37
CA PRO A 57 -22.23 20.78 -8.18
C PRO A 57 -21.75 21.50 -6.91
N ASP A 58 -22.42 21.29 -5.78
CA ASP A 58 -22.05 21.93 -4.52
C ASP A 58 -20.75 21.36 -3.95
N VAL A 59 -20.51 20.07 -4.16
CA VAL A 59 -19.32 19.34 -3.72
C VAL A 59 -18.62 18.69 -4.92
N VAL A 60 -17.31 18.93 -5.03
CA VAL A 60 -16.44 18.27 -6.02
C VAL A 60 -15.41 17.42 -5.28
N VAL A 61 -15.30 16.15 -5.64
CA VAL A 61 -14.29 15.21 -5.15
C VAL A 61 -13.34 14.88 -6.28
N GLY A 62 -12.03 15.06 -6.07
CA GLY A 62 -11.03 14.94 -7.12
C GLY A 62 -9.62 14.66 -6.62
N THR A 63 -8.77 14.09 -7.47
CA THR A 63 -7.32 14.08 -7.21
C THR A 63 -6.70 15.45 -7.55
N PRO A 64 -5.64 15.90 -6.86
CA PRO A 64 -5.07 17.23 -7.06
C PRO A 64 -4.73 17.55 -8.51
N ALA A 65 -4.06 16.63 -9.20
CA ALA A 65 -3.71 16.78 -10.62
C ALA A 65 -4.93 16.98 -11.53
N ARG A 66 -6.04 16.26 -11.27
CA ARG A 66 -7.28 16.38 -12.05
C ARG A 66 -8.00 17.69 -11.79
N VAL A 67 -8.08 18.09 -10.53
CA VAL A 67 -8.68 19.38 -10.15
C VAL A 67 -7.89 20.53 -10.79
N LEU A 68 -6.56 20.48 -10.72
CA LEU A 68 -5.68 21.46 -11.34
C LEU A 68 -5.86 21.53 -12.86
N ALA A 69 -5.99 20.38 -13.53
CA ALA A 69 -6.28 20.33 -14.97
C ALA A 69 -7.62 20.99 -15.32
N HIS A 70 -8.67 20.77 -14.52
CA HIS A 70 -9.98 21.40 -14.71
C HIS A 70 -9.99 22.91 -14.45
N LEU A 71 -9.17 23.38 -13.48
CA LEU A 71 -8.93 24.79 -13.22
C LEU A 71 -8.18 25.45 -14.39
N GLY A 72 -7.12 24.80 -14.89
CA GLY A 72 -6.35 25.27 -16.05
C GLY A 72 -7.19 25.36 -17.33
N ALA A 73 -8.06 24.36 -17.57
CA ALA A 73 -9.01 24.35 -18.68
C ALA A 73 -10.22 25.30 -18.50
N ARG A 74 -10.30 26.03 -17.38
CA ARG A 74 -11.42 26.92 -17.00
C ARG A 74 -12.80 26.24 -16.98
N SER A 75 -12.81 24.91 -16.84
CA SER A 75 -14.04 24.13 -16.66
C SER A 75 -14.52 24.13 -15.20
N LEU A 76 -13.63 24.46 -14.27
CA LEU A 76 -13.90 24.64 -12.85
C LEU A 76 -13.38 26.02 -12.42
N SER A 77 -14.12 26.72 -11.56
CA SER A 77 -13.70 27.99 -10.97
C SER A 77 -14.07 28.01 -9.50
N LEU A 78 -13.07 28.18 -8.63
CA LEU A 78 -13.22 28.09 -7.17
C LEU A 78 -12.98 29.43 -6.46
N ARG A 79 -12.29 30.37 -7.11
CA ARG A 79 -11.76 31.62 -6.53
C ARG A 79 -12.79 32.49 -5.80
N HIS A 80 -14.07 32.38 -6.16
CA HIS A 80 -15.15 33.21 -5.63
C HIS A 80 -16.25 32.42 -4.90
N SER A 81 -16.21 31.09 -4.93
CA SER A 81 -17.30 30.24 -4.45
C SER A 81 -16.89 29.21 -3.41
N LEU A 82 -15.60 28.86 -3.34
CA LEU A 82 -15.15 27.83 -2.41
C LEU A 82 -15.23 28.35 -0.98
N GLU A 83 -15.89 27.59 -0.12
CA GLU A 83 -16.05 27.86 1.30
C GLU A 83 -15.26 26.84 2.14
N VAL A 84 -15.15 25.59 1.68
CA VAL A 84 -14.50 24.49 2.40
C VAL A 84 -13.54 23.72 1.49
N LEU A 85 -12.31 23.52 1.97
CA LEU A 85 -11.30 22.64 1.39
C LEU A 85 -11.03 21.46 2.33
N VAL A 86 -11.08 20.24 1.82
CA VAL A 86 -10.74 19.02 2.58
C VAL A 86 -9.57 18.33 1.89
N LEU A 87 -8.51 18.06 2.64
CA LEU A 87 -7.41 17.19 2.22
C LEU A 87 -7.55 15.89 3.01
N ASP A 88 -7.98 14.84 2.33
CA ASP A 88 -8.12 13.52 2.92
C ASP A 88 -6.87 12.69 2.66
N GLU A 89 -6.44 11.95 3.68
CA GLU A 89 -5.19 11.18 3.70
C GLU A 89 -3.96 11.97 3.20
N ALA A 90 -3.64 13.06 3.89
CA ALA A 90 -2.65 14.03 3.45
C ALA A 90 -1.21 13.48 3.31
N ASP A 91 -0.82 12.51 4.13
CA ASP A 91 0.46 11.81 4.01
C ASP A 91 0.58 11.08 2.66
N LEU A 92 -0.51 10.57 2.12
CA LEU A 92 -0.54 9.93 0.80
C LEU A 92 -0.59 10.89 -0.34
N LEU A 93 -1.30 12.00 -0.19
CA LEU A 93 -1.30 13.05 -1.21
C LEU A 93 0.13 13.47 -1.53
N LEU A 94 0.95 13.64 -0.48
CA LEU A 94 2.37 13.93 -0.61
C LEU A 94 3.17 12.76 -1.15
N SER A 95 2.92 11.55 -0.62
CA SER A 95 3.56 10.33 -1.12
C SER A 95 3.32 10.17 -2.63
N PHE A 96 2.12 10.41 -3.14
CA PHE A 96 1.80 10.31 -4.58
C PHE A 96 2.35 11.47 -5.42
N GLY A 97 3.19 12.32 -4.85
CA GLY A 97 3.86 13.41 -5.57
C GLY A 97 2.95 14.61 -5.85
N PHE A 98 1.76 14.69 -5.26
CA PHE A 98 0.84 15.80 -5.51
C PHE A 98 1.22 17.10 -4.76
N GLY A 99 2.36 17.14 -4.06
CA GLY A 99 2.77 18.33 -3.30
C GLY A 99 2.84 19.60 -4.14
N GLU A 100 3.41 19.52 -5.35
CA GLU A 100 3.48 20.67 -6.27
C GLU A 100 2.11 21.01 -6.88
N ASP A 101 1.29 20.00 -7.18
CA ASP A 101 -0.07 20.21 -7.69
C ASP A 101 -0.95 20.92 -6.66
N ILE A 102 -0.83 20.56 -5.37
CA ILE A 102 -1.55 21.21 -4.29
C ILE A 102 -1.10 22.67 -4.16
N LYS A 103 0.22 22.95 -4.15
CA LYS A 103 0.73 24.32 -4.13
C LYS A 103 0.20 25.16 -5.29
N ALA A 104 0.18 24.61 -6.50
CA ALA A 104 -0.37 25.28 -7.68
C ALA A 104 -1.89 25.52 -7.55
N LEU A 105 -2.62 24.56 -7.00
CA LEU A 105 -4.06 24.64 -6.78
C LEU A 105 -4.42 25.75 -5.79
N LEU A 106 -3.65 25.93 -4.71
CA LEU A 106 -3.87 27.00 -3.72
C LEU A 106 -3.91 28.40 -4.34
N CYS A 107 -3.15 28.64 -5.42
CA CYS A 107 -3.16 29.91 -6.15
C CYS A 107 -4.51 30.24 -6.81
N HIS A 108 -5.37 29.23 -7.03
CA HIS A 108 -6.69 29.39 -7.62
C HIS A 108 -7.82 29.50 -6.58
N LEU A 109 -7.50 29.37 -5.29
CA LEU A 109 -8.47 29.40 -4.20
C LEU A 109 -8.74 30.83 -3.69
N PRO A 110 -9.88 31.07 -3.03
CA PRO A 110 -10.12 32.33 -2.33
C PRO A 110 -9.14 32.52 -1.16
N LYS A 111 -9.02 33.76 -0.67
CA LYS A 111 -8.20 34.08 0.51
C LYS A 111 -8.80 33.58 1.83
N ILE A 112 -10.12 33.40 1.87
CA ILE A 112 -10.88 33.04 3.06
C ILE A 112 -11.65 31.78 2.72
N TYR A 113 -11.31 30.68 3.37
CA TYR A 113 -12.00 29.40 3.31
C TYR A 113 -11.69 28.62 4.59
N GLN A 114 -12.56 27.68 4.94
CA GLN A 114 -12.27 26.69 5.97
C GLN A 114 -11.48 25.54 5.35
N ALA A 115 -10.43 25.09 6.02
CA ALA A 115 -9.62 23.97 5.57
C ALA A 115 -9.61 22.85 6.63
N LEU A 116 -9.79 21.61 6.17
CA LEU A 116 -9.68 20.40 6.97
C LEU A 116 -8.57 19.54 6.39
N LEU A 117 -7.67 19.07 7.24
CA LEU A 117 -6.60 18.14 6.87
C LEU A 117 -6.75 16.90 7.73
N MET A 118 -6.97 15.76 7.08
CA MET A 118 -7.01 14.45 7.72
C MET A 118 -5.78 13.65 7.30
N SER A 119 -5.10 13.06 8.27
CA SER A 119 -3.92 12.22 8.03
C SER A 119 -3.78 11.21 9.15
N ALA A 120 -3.45 9.97 8.81
CA ALA A 120 -3.09 8.96 9.80
C ALA A 120 -1.73 9.23 10.45
N THR A 121 -0.84 9.95 9.76
CA THR A 121 0.51 10.23 10.25
C THR A 121 0.93 11.69 10.14
N PHE A 122 1.79 12.11 11.07
CA PHE A 122 2.42 13.43 11.10
C PHE A 122 3.89 13.27 10.69
N SER A 123 4.14 13.28 9.38
CA SER A 123 5.50 13.40 8.84
C SER A 123 5.89 14.89 8.77
N PRO A 124 7.19 15.24 8.71
CA PRO A 124 7.62 16.63 8.53
C PRO A 124 7.02 17.27 7.26
N ASP A 125 6.78 16.48 6.22
CA ASP A 125 6.15 16.96 4.99
C ASP A 125 4.66 17.27 5.19
N VAL A 126 3.95 16.46 5.98
CA VAL A 126 2.55 16.74 6.37
C VAL A 126 2.48 17.97 7.25
N GLU A 127 3.45 18.18 8.15
CA GLU A 127 3.51 19.38 8.98
C GLU A 127 3.73 20.64 8.11
N ALA A 128 4.62 20.57 7.11
CA ALA A 128 4.81 21.64 6.14
C ALA A 128 3.54 21.92 5.32
N LEU A 129 2.80 20.87 4.93
CA LEU A 129 1.52 21.02 4.23
C LEU A 129 0.45 21.64 5.13
N LYS A 130 0.41 21.26 6.42
CA LYS A 130 -0.46 21.85 7.43
C LYS A 130 -0.19 23.35 7.58
N GLU A 131 1.06 23.76 7.67
CA GLU A 131 1.44 25.19 7.73
C GLU A 131 1.07 25.96 6.46
N LEU A 132 1.13 25.30 5.29
CA LEU A 132 0.80 25.90 4.02
C LEU A 132 -0.71 26.09 3.80
N VAL A 133 -1.51 25.08 4.20
CA VAL A 133 -2.95 25.01 3.86
C VAL A 133 -3.84 25.53 5.00
N LEU A 134 -3.44 25.31 6.26
CA LEU A 134 -4.28 25.61 7.42
C LEU A 134 -3.89 26.95 8.07
N HIS A 135 -4.88 27.67 8.57
CA HIS A 135 -4.68 28.93 9.31
C HIS A 135 -5.22 28.79 10.73
N ASN A 136 -4.32 28.82 11.73
CA ASN A 136 -4.64 28.60 13.14
C ASN A 136 -5.50 27.33 13.40
N PRO A 137 -5.02 26.13 12.99
CA PRO A 137 -5.83 24.92 13.08
C PRO A 137 -5.99 24.41 14.51
N VAL A 138 -7.16 23.84 14.80
CA VAL A 138 -7.35 22.98 15.97
C VAL A 138 -6.90 21.57 15.59
N THR A 139 -5.91 21.04 16.31
CA THR A 139 -5.46 19.66 16.13
C THR A 139 -6.30 18.74 17.01
N VAL A 140 -7.02 17.81 16.40
CA VAL A 140 -7.78 16.77 17.10
C VAL A 140 -7.04 15.46 16.90
N GLN A 141 -6.49 14.91 17.98
CA GLN A 141 -5.96 13.55 18.02
C GLN A 141 -6.97 12.70 18.81
N PRO A 142 -7.64 11.72 18.17
CA PRO A 142 -8.52 10.84 18.90
C PRO A 142 -7.72 10.11 19.99
N PRO A 143 -8.21 10.03 21.24
CA PRO A 143 -7.57 9.28 22.31
C PRO A 143 -7.72 7.76 22.16
N GLU A 144 -8.32 7.30 21.06
CA GLU A 144 -8.56 5.88 20.82
C GLU A 144 -7.23 5.12 20.69
N PRO A 145 -7.15 3.90 21.24
CA PRO A 145 -5.97 3.07 21.05
C PRO A 145 -5.75 2.86 19.54
N PRO A 146 -4.49 2.88 19.08
CA PRO A 146 -4.16 2.82 17.66
C PRO A 146 -4.59 1.51 16.98
N LEU A 147 -4.99 0.50 17.75
CA LEU A 147 -5.49 -0.78 17.29
C LEU A 147 -6.79 -1.12 18.01
N PRO A 148 -7.73 -1.82 17.33
CA PRO A 148 -8.92 -2.37 17.95
C PRO A 148 -8.58 -3.27 19.14
N GLY A 149 -9.49 -3.35 20.12
CA GLY A 149 -9.31 -4.23 21.28
C GLY A 149 -9.23 -5.71 20.91
N SER A 150 -8.74 -6.53 21.85
CA SER A 150 -8.48 -7.98 21.65
C SER A 150 -9.69 -8.81 21.22
N ALA A 151 -10.92 -8.29 21.43
CA ALA A 151 -12.15 -8.92 20.97
C ALA A 151 -12.28 -8.89 19.44
N GLN A 152 -11.81 -7.83 18.80
CA GLN A 152 -11.88 -7.63 17.36
C GLN A 152 -10.58 -8.00 16.66
N LEU A 153 -9.43 -7.64 17.24
CA LEU A 153 -8.12 -7.91 16.67
C LEU A 153 -7.32 -8.88 17.55
N ARG A 154 -7.13 -10.11 17.07
CA ARG A 154 -6.26 -11.09 17.71
C ARG A 154 -4.84 -10.96 17.18
N GLN A 155 -3.87 -10.85 18.08
CA GLN A 155 -2.48 -10.63 17.71
C GLN A 155 -1.60 -11.72 18.30
N PHE A 156 -0.89 -12.45 17.45
CA PHE A 156 -0.11 -13.63 17.80
C PHE A 156 1.35 -13.47 17.40
N VAL A 157 2.25 -14.00 18.25
CA VAL A 157 3.69 -14.05 17.99
C VAL A 157 4.15 -15.50 17.99
N VAL A 158 4.90 -15.90 16.96
CA VAL A 158 5.59 -17.19 16.89
C VAL A 158 7.08 -16.95 16.78
N ARG A 159 7.82 -17.38 17.81
CA ARG A 159 9.28 -17.35 17.83
C ARG A 159 9.79 -18.58 17.09
N CYS A 160 10.41 -18.35 15.93
CA CYS A 160 10.98 -19.38 15.07
C CYS A 160 12.48 -19.50 15.32
N GLY A 161 13.04 -20.72 15.33
CA GLY A 161 14.47 -20.91 15.55
C GLY A 161 15.31 -20.56 14.32
N THR A 162 14.81 -20.88 13.13
CA THR A 162 15.53 -20.70 11.87
C THR A 162 14.63 -20.09 10.78
N GLU A 163 15.26 -19.59 9.70
CA GLU A 163 14.52 -19.13 8.53
C GLU A 163 13.71 -20.26 7.88
N GLU A 164 14.21 -21.49 7.88
CA GLU A 164 13.48 -22.66 7.38
C GLU A 164 12.16 -22.86 8.13
N ASP A 165 12.16 -22.65 9.46
CA ASP A 165 10.97 -22.78 10.29
C ASP A 165 9.90 -21.74 9.92
N LYS A 166 10.29 -20.50 9.58
CA LYS A 166 9.35 -19.48 9.09
C LYS A 166 8.64 -19.91 7.81
N PHE A 167 9.40 -20.39 6.83
CA PHE A 167 8.85 -20.87 5.55
C PHE A 167 7.97 -22.11 5.74
N LEU A 168 8.41 -23.05 6.59
CA LEU A 168 7.69 -24.26 6.92
C LEU A 168 6.34 -23.97 7.58
N LEU A 169 6.35 -23.14 8.62
CA LEU A 169 5.15 -22.74 9.35
C LEU A 169 4.18 -21.98 8.44
N LEU A 170 4.67 -21.01 7.66
CA LEU A 170 3.82 -20.27 6.73
C LEU A 170 3.19 -21.20 5.69
N CYS A 171 3.98 -22.12 5.13
CA CYS A 171 3.48 -23.10 4.18
C CYS A 171 2.38 -23.96 4.80
N ALA A 172 2.58 -24.47 6.02
CA ALA A 172 1.59 -25.27 6.72
C ALA A 172 0.30 -24.48 7.00
N LEU A 173 0.41 -23.27 7.53
CA LEU A 173 -0.73 -22.41 7.86
C LEU A 173 -1.62 -22.10 6.65
N LEU A 174 -0.99 -21.78 5.51
CA LEU A 174 -1.72 -21.45 4.28
C LEU A 174 -2.24 -22.70 3.58
N LYS A 175 -1.42 -23.75 3.46
CA LYS A 175 -1.77 -24.94 2.69
C LYS A 175 -2.82 -25.81 3.38
N LEU A 176 -2.75 -25.92 4.71
CA LEU A 176 -3.75 -26.60 5.55
C LEU A 176 -4.97 -25.71 5.83
N ARG A 177 -4.99 -24.48 5.31
CA ARG A 177 -6.08 -23.51 5.48
C ARG A 177 -6.45 -23.24 6.95
N LEU A 178 -5.44 -23.25 7.82
CA LEU A 178 -5.59 -22.87 9.23
C LEU A 178 -5.91 -21.38 9.35
N LEU A 179 -5.33 -20.58 8.47
CA LEU A 179 -5.69 -19.18 8.26
C LEU A 179 -6.73 -19.08 7.15
N ARG A 180 -7.96 -18.69 7.51
CA ARG A 180 -9.07 -18.55 6.57
C ARG A 180 -9.21 -17.11 6.09
N GLY A 181 -9.60 -16.95 4.83
CA GLY A 181 -9.80 -15.65 4.19
C GLY A 181 -8.54 -15.10 3.52
N ARG A 182 -8.64 -13.86 3.05
CA ARG A 182 -7.56 -13.18 2.35
C ARG A 182 -6.49 -12.71 3.34
N ALA A 183 -5.22 -12.82 2.96
CA ALA A 183 -4.10 -12.43 3.80
C ALA A 183 -3.09 -11.49 3.13
N LEU A 184 -2.55 -10.57 3.94
CA LEU A 184 -1.44 -9.69 3.58
C LEU A 184 -0.17 -10.16 4.29
N LEU A 185 0.87 -10.46 3.53
CA LEU A 185 2.17 -10.91 4.05
C LEU A 185 3.20 -9.81 3.90
N PHE A 186 3.76 -9.33 5.01
CA PHE A 186 4.78 -8.28 5.01
C PHE A 186 6.18 -8.86 5.16
N VAL A 187 7.09 -8.40 4.31
CA VAL A 187 8.52 -8.76 4.29
C VAL A 187 9.40 -7.50 4.31
N GLY A 188 10.61 -7.61 4.84
CA GLY A 188 11.51 -6.48 5.04
C GLY A 188 12.31 -6.04 3.80
N THR A 189 12.38 -6.87 2.75
CA THR A 189 13.12 -6.50 1.53
C THR A 189 12.43 -6.97 0.25
N LEU A 190 12.66 -6.25 -0.84
CA LEU A 190 12.11 -6.59 -2.16
C LEU A 190 12.58 -7.97 -2.64
N ALA A 191 13.84 -8.33 -2.42
CA ALA A 191 14.35 -9.66 -2.75
C ALA A 191 13.61 -10.77 -1.99
N ARG A 192 13.27 -10.53 -0.72
CA ARG A 192 12.47 -11.47 0.10
C ARG A 192 11.03 -11.55 -0.38
N CYS A 193 10.44 -10.46 -0.83
CA CYS A 193 9.09 -10.43 -1.41
C CYS A 193 8.95 -11.41 -2.58
N TYR A 194 9.83 -11.28 -3.58
CA TYR A 194 9.85 -12.21 -4.72
C TYR A 194 10.27 -13.63 -4.31
N ARG A 195 11.20 -13.79 -3.37
CA ARG A 195 11.58 -15.12 -2.85
C ARG A 195 10.38 -15.83 -2.23
N LEU A 196 9.59 -15.12 -1.43
CA LEU A 196 8.41 -15.66 -0.79
C LEU A 196 7.30 -15.97 -1.81
N LYS A 197 7.03 -15.04 -2.75
CA LYS A 197 6.10 -15.27 -3.87
C LYS A 197 6.45 -16.56 -4.63
N LEU A 198 7.69 -16.68 -5.10
CA LEU A 198 8.15 -17.85 -5.86
C LEU A 198 8.09 -19.14 -5.03
N PHE A 199 8.34 -19.05 -3.72
CA PHE A 199 8.21 -20.20 -2.82
C PHE A 199 6.76 -20.66 -2.71
N LEU A 200 5.81 -19.74 -2.49
CA LEU A 200 4.39 -20.06 -2.41
C LEU A 200 3.85 -20.66 -3.72
N GLU A 201 4.33 -20.17 -4.86
CA GLU A 201 4.00 -20.71 -6.18
C GLU A 201 4.42 -22.19 -6.34
N GLN A 202 5.52 -22.64 -5.71
CA GLN A 202 5.92 -24.07 -5.72
C GLN A 202 4.86 -24.98 -5.08
N PHE A 203 4.16 -24.47 -4.08
CA PHE A 203 3.07 -25.18 -3.41
C PHE A 203 1.71 -24.95 -4.07
N GLY A 204 1.68 -24.23 -5.20
CA GLY A 204 0.45 -23.85 -5.91
C GLY A 204 -0.42 -22.88 -5.12
N ILE A 205 0.18 -22.08 -4.24
CA ILE A 205 -0.48 -21.00 -3.53
C ILE A 205 -0.31 -19.74 -4.38
N ALA A 206 -1.41 -19.24 -4.93
CA ALA A 206 -1.39 -18.05 -5.79
C ALA A 206 -1.21 -16.78 -4.93
N ALA A 207 -0.07 -16.11 -5.09
CA ALA A 207 0.24 -14.87 -4.40
C ALA A 207 0.74 -13.81 -5.38
N CYS A 208 0.35 -12.56 -5.17
CA CYS A 208 0.84 -11.42 -5.94
C CYS A 208 1.83 -10.58 -5.13
N ALA A 209 2.85 -10.03 -5.77
CA ALA A 209 3.79 -9.11 -5.14
C ALA A 209 3.27 -7.68 -5.27
N LEU A 210 3.39 -6.91 -4.18
CA LEU A 210 3.12 -5.48 -4.15
C LEU A 210 4.39 -4.78 -3.65
N ASN A 211 5.09 -4.11 -4.56
CA ASN A 211 6.41 -3.50 -4.33
C ASN A 211 6.55 -2.15 -5.08
N SER A 212 7.56 -1.35 -4.71
CA SER A 212 7.79 0.03 -5.19
C SER A 212 8.23 0.17 -6.61
N GLU A 213 8.72 -0.92 -7.18
CA GLU A 213 9.20 -0.92 -8.55
C GLU A 213 8.06 -1.08 -9.55
N LEU A 214 6.85 -1.42 -9.06
CA LEU A 214 5.65 -1.48 -9.86
C LEU A 214 5.04 -0.08 -10.02
N PRO A 215 4.69 0.33 -11.25
CA PRO A 215 3.98 1.58 -11.50
C PRO A 215 2.69 1.67 -10.68
N ALA A 216 2.28 2.89 -10.31
CA ALA A 216 1.06 3.13 -9.53
C ALA A 216 -0.19 2.44 -10.10
N ARG A 217 -0.38 2.47 -11.43
CA ARG A 217 -1.50 1.80 -12.12
C ARG A 217 -1.54 0.29 -11.87
N SER A 218 -0.38 -0.34 -11.86
CA SER A 218 -0.20 -1.79 -11.70
C SER A 218 -0.41 -2.19 -10.25
N ARG A 219 0.08 -1.37 -9.30
CA ARG A 219 -0.26 -1.48 -7.86
C ARG A 219 -1.77 -1.43 -7.63
N CYS A 220 -2.47 -0.44 -8.20
CA CYS A 220 -3.93 -0.35 -8.14
C CYS A 220 -4.63 -1.57 -8.77
N HIS A 221 -4.10 -2.08 -9.89
CA HIS A 221 -4.64 -3.26 -10.55
C HIS A 221 -4.55 -4.51 -9.67
N VAL A 222 -3.38 -4.77 -9.07
CA VAL A 222 -3.15 -5.90 -8.15
C VAL A 222 -4.13 -5.85 -6.98
N ILE A 223 -4.33 -4.68 -6.39
CA ILE A 223 -5.26 -4.49 -5.27
C ILE A 223 -6.71 -4.71 -5.73
N THR A 224 -7.07 -4.23 -6.92
CA THR A 224 -8.40 -4.49 -7.49
C THR A 224 -8.63 -5.98 -7.69
N GLN A 225 -7.62 -6.74 -8.14
CA GLN A 225 -7.72 -8.18 -8.31
C GLN A 225 -7.86 -8.91 -6.96
N PHE A 226 -7.13 -8.46 -5.94
CA PHE A 226 -7.24 -8.96 -4.58
C PHE A 226 -8.62 -8.70 -3.97
N ASN A 227 -9.14 -7.48 -4.10
CA ASN A 227 -10.48 -7.11 -3.61
C ASN A 227 -11.59 -7.88 -4.37
N ARG A 228 -11.35 -8.28 -5.62
CA ARG A 228 -12.25 -9.16 -6.40
C ARG A 228 -12.13 -10.65 -6.06
N GLY A 229 -11.18 -11.04 -5.20
CA GLY A 229 -10.94 -12.44 -4.85
C GLY A 229 -10.23 -13.25 -5.94
N ILE A 230 -9.52 -12.61 -6.87
CA ILE A 230 -8.68 -13.31 -7.86
C ILE A 230 -7.42 -13.85 -7.20
N TYR A 231 -6.87 -13.10 -6.24
CA TYR A 231 -5.76 -13.52 -5.40
C TYR A 231 -6.20 -13.47 -3.93
N ASP A 232 -5.89 -14.54 -3.21
CA ASP A 232 -6.14 -14.60 -1.76
C ASP A 232 -4.98 -14.00 -0.94
N TYR A 233 -3.79 -13.90 -1.55
CA TYR A 233 -2.56 -13.54 -0.84
C TYR A 233 -1.78 -12.44 -1.57
N ILE A 234 -1.44 -11.38 -0.84
CA ILE A 234 -0.51 -10.34 -1.29
C ILE A 234 0.76 -10.43 -0.45
N VAL A 235 1.93 -10.44 -1.10
CA VAL A 235 3.22 -10.24 -0.44
C VAL A 235 3.68 -8.81 -0.68
N ALA A 236 3.87 -8.04 0.39
CA ALA A 236 4.19 -6.62 0.36
C ALA A 236 5.48 -6.31 1.13
N THR A 237 6.16 -5.24 0.72
CA THR A 237 7.26 -4.65 1.50
C THR A 237 6.85 -3.30 2.05
N ASP A 238 7.25 -3.01 3.29
CA ASP A 238 7.26 -1.64 3.78
C ASP A 238 8.42 -0.91 3.11
N GLU A 239 8.17 0.27 2.54
CA GLU A 239 9.25 1.25 2.39
C GLU A 239 9.14 2.25 3.52
N GLU A 240 9.97 2.06 4.54
CA GLU A 240 10.42 3.19 5.33
C GLU A 240 11.52 3.89 4.53
N VAL A 241 11.32 5.19 4.27
CA VAL A 241 12.40 6.07 3.83
C VAL A 241 13.58 5.85 4.77
N PRO A 242 14.78 5.47 4.29
CA PRO A 242 15.89 5.27 5.20
C PRO A 242 16.17 6.58 5.93
N ALA A 243 15.96 6.60 7.25
CA ALA A 243 16.42 7.67 8.10
C ALA A 243 17.93 7.82 7.88
N VAL A 244 18.35 9.00 7.44
CA VAL A 244 19.78 9.32 7.27
C VAL A 244 20.44 9.14 8.65
N PRO A 245 21.45 8.28 8.81
CA PRO A 245 22.16 8.21 10.09
C PRO A 245 22.94 9.52 10.26
N VAL A 246 22.55 10.30 11.26
CA VAL A 246 23.30 11.48 11.69
C VAL A 246 24.59 10.98 12.35
N GLY A 247 25.73 11.33 11.74
CA GLY A 247 27.04 11.28 12.40
C GLY A 247 28.00 10.20 11.91
N GLN A 248 28.60 10.40 10.73
CA GLN A 248 29.99 9.97 10.47
C GLN A 248 30.69 11.01 9.57
N PRO A 249 31.95 11.39 9.84
CA PRO A 249 32.68 12.38 9.04
C PRO A 249 33.02 11.83 7.64
N PRO A 250 33.15 12.69 6.62
CA PRO A 250 33.24 12.27 5.23
C PRO A 250 34.59 11.59 4.94
N ARG A 251 34.55 10.29 4.65
CA ARG A 251 35.69 9.60 4.00
C ARG A 251 35.71 9.93 2.50
N LYS A 252 36.89 10.32 2.01
CA LYS A 252 37.15 10.81 0.66
C LYS A 252 36.68 9.84 -0.43
N LYS A 253 35.89 10.34 -1.39
CA LYS A 253 35.42 9.63 -2.59
C LYS A 253 36.57 9.40 -3.58
N HIS A 254 36.76 8.14 -4.00
CA HIS A 254 37.40 7.82 -5.28
C HIS A 254 36.34 7.80 -6.39
N LYS A 255 36.64 8.46 -7.52
CA LYS A 255 35.83 8.53 -8.75
C LYS A 255 35.77 7.17 -9.45
N GLY A 256 34.55 6.71 -9.75
CA GLY A 256 34.25 5.56 -10.60
C GLY A 256 32.74 5.46 -10.82
N THR A 257 32.30 5.64 -12.05
CA THR A 257 30.94 5.90 -12.55
C THR A 257 29.95 4.73 -12.45
N ALA A 258 28.80 4.97 -11.81
CA ALA A 258 27.47 4.48 -12.24
C ALA A 258 26.39 5.29 -11.47
N GLN A 259 25.67 6.16 -12.18
CA GLN A 259 24.52 6.90 -11.64
C GLN A 259 23.39 5.92 -11.29
N SER A 260 23.05 5.78 -10.01
CA SER A 260 21.78 5.19 -9.60
C SER A 260 20.65 6.16 -9.95
N LYS A 261 19.88 5.84 -10.99
CA LYS A 261 18.64 6.54 -11.34
C LYS A 261 17.69 6.59 -10.14
N GLY A 262 17.05 7.74 -9.96
CA GLY A 262 16.22 8.08 -8.80
C GLY A 262 15.13 7.05 -8.53
N LYS A 263 15.01 6.69 -7.25
CA LYS A 263 13.88 5.92 -6.73
C LYS A 263 12.66 6.84 -6.67
N ASP A 264 11.53 6.37 -7.17
CA ASP A 264 10.25 7.06 -7.02
C ASP A 264 9.96 7.21 -5.52
N GLN A 265 9.80 8.44 -5.04
CA GLN A 265 9.37 8.76 -3.67
C GLN A 265 7.89 8.38 -3.41
N GLU A 266 7.29 7.57 -4.29
CA GLU A 266 5.85 7.42 -4.49
C GLU A 266 5.20 6.20 -3.82
N TYR A 267 5.93 5.58 -2.89
CA TYR A 267 5.59 4.25 -2.43
C TYR A 267 5.37 4.17 -0.92
N GLY A 268 4.17 4.56 -0.51
CA GLY A 268 3.60 4.17 0.77
C GLY A 268 2.64 3.00 0.59
N VAL A 269 3.09 1.79 0.21
CA VAL A 269 2.16 0.62 0.14
C VAL A 269 1.57 0.23 1.49
N ALA A 270 2.13 0.76 2.56
CA ALA A 270 1.58 0.62 3.89
C ALA A 270 0.39 1.55 4.16
N ARG A 271 0.03 2.52 3.30
CA ARG A 271 -1.00 3.54 3.62
C ARG A 271 -1.87 3.88 2.40
N GLY A 272 -3.17 4.08 2.62
CA GLY A 272 -4.05 4.67 1.59
C GLY A 272 -4.72 3.86 0.52
N ILE A 273 -4.28 2.63 0.34
CA ILE A 273 -4.96 1.72 -0.55
C ILE A 273 -5.80 0.78 0.30
N ASP A 274 -7.10 0.74 0.02
CA ASP A 274 -8.09 -0.02 0.76
C ASP A 274 -8.07 -1.49 0.35
N PHE A 275 -7.51 -2.33 1.21
CA PHE A 275 -7.61 -3.78 1.10
C PHE A 275 -8.91 -4.22 1.75
N GLN A 276 -9.83 -4.77 0.96
CA GLN A 276 -11.17 -5.14 1.42
C GLN A 276 -11.17 -6.57 1.98
N ASP A 277 -11.81 -6.74 3.13
CA ASP A 277 -11.92 -7.97 3.93
C ASP A 277 -10.60 -8.76 4.05
N VAL A 278 -9.53 -8.07 4.44
CA VAL A 278 -8.32 -8.75 4.91
C VAL A 278 -8.67 -9.40 6.24
N ALA A 279 -8.64 -10.73 6.27
CA ALA A 279 -8.89 -11.50 7.48
C ALA A 279 -7.62 -11.66 8.32
N VAL A 280 -6.46 -11.73 7.64
CA VAL A 280 -5.18 -12.02 8.29
C VAL A 280 -4.06 -11.12 7.77
N VAL A 281 -3.28 -10.57 8.69
CA VAL A 281 -2.00 -9.93 8.41
C VAL A 281 -0.89 -10.82 8.95
N ILE A 282 0.10 -11.15 8.11
CA ILE A 282 1.25 -11.97 8.49
C ILE A 282 2.50 -11.11 8.37
N ASN A 283 3.11 -10.77 9.51
CA ASN A 283 4.46 -10.22 9.53
C ASN A 283 5.45 -11.36 9.37
N PHE A 284 5.84 -11.67 8.14
CA PHE A 284 6.84 -12.69 7.86
C PHE A 284 8.22 -12.25 8.36
N ASP A 285 8.50 -10.96 8.24
CA ASP A 285 9.61 -10.28 8.91
C ASP A 285 9.05 -9.28 9.93
N VAL A 286 9.69 -9.20 11.10
CA VAL A 286 9.26 -8.30 12.18
C VAL A 286 9.41 -6.86 11.68
N PRO A 287 8.39 -5.99 11.84
CA PRO A 287 8.53 -4.58 11.46
C PRO A 287 9.62 -3.89 12.29
N PRO A 288 10.34 -2.92 11.71
CA PRO A 288 11.45 -2.25 12.41
C PRO A 288 10.97 -1.34 13.54
N THR A 289 9.70 -0.89 13.51
CA THR A 289 9.13 0.05 14.47
C THR A 289 7.72 -0.37 14.90
N ALA A 290 7.32 0.02 16.13
CA ALA A 290 5.94 -0.15 16.61
C ALA A 290 4.92 0.57 15.73
N THR A 291 5.30 1.75 15.20
CA THR A 291 4.49 2.50 14.25
C THR A 291 4.26 1.70 12.96
N ALA A 292 5.29 1.07 12.40
CA ALA A 292 5.11 0.19 11.23
C ALA A 292 4.21 -1.01 11.57
N TYR A 293 4.39 -1.62 12.75
CA TYR A 293 3.51 -2.70 13.21
C TYR A 293 2.03 -2.30 13.24
N ILE A 294 1.71 -1.16 13.85
CA ILE A 294 0.34 -0.63 13.95
C ILE A 294 -0.26 -0.45 12.54
N HIS A 295 0.50 0.13 11.61
CA HIS A 295 0.03 0.34 10.24
C HIS A 295 -0.23 -0.95 9.47
N ARG A 296 0.61 -1.99 9.68
CA ARG A 296 0.39 -3.32 9.11
C ARG A 296 -0.85 -3.97 9.72
N ALA A 297 -0.97 -3.95 11.05
CA ALA A 297 -2.11 -4.52 11.78
C ALA A 297 -3.43 -3.83 11.42
N GLY A 298 -3.44 -2.51 11.21
CA GLY A 298 -4.60 -1.74 10.74
C GLY A 298 -5.08 -2.05 9.31
N ARG A 299 -4.44 -3.00 8.61
CA ARG A 299 -4.93 -3.53 7.33
C ARG A 299 -6.02 -4.58 7.51
N THR A 300 -6.12 -5.18 8.69
CA THR A 300 -7.19 -6.14 9.08
C THR A 300 -8.09 -5.51 10.14
N ALA A 301 -9.14 -6.23 10.57
CA ALA A 301 -10.06 -5.79 11.62
C ALA A 301 -10.68 -4.40 11.38
N ARG A 302 -11.10 -4.15 10.14
CA ARG A 302 -11.79 -2.90 9.75
C ARG A 302 -13.28 -2.99 10.04
N ALA A 303 -13.88 -1.85 10.40
CA ALA A 303 -15.30 -1.74 10.77
C ALA A 303 -15.66 -2.72 11.91
N ASP A 304 -16.60 -3.65 11.70
CA ASP A 304 -17.02 -4.65 12.70
C ASP A 304 -16.42 -6.04 12.45
N ASN A 305 -15.56 -6.20 11.43
CA ASN A 305 -14.99 -7.50 11.09
C ASN A 305 -13.87 -7.89 12.06
N PRO A 306 -13.78 -9.16 12.50
CA PRO A 306 -12.66 -9.64 13.27
C PRO A 306 -11.42 -9.80 12.37
N GLY A 307 -10.24 -9.59 12.95
CA GLY A 307 -8.97 -9.73 12.27
C GLY A 307 -7.94 -10.51 13.07
N THR A 308 -6.96 -11.07 12.38
CA THR A 308 -5.82 -11.75 13.01
C THR A 308 -4.51 -11.20 12.49
N VAL A 309 -3.58 -10.89 13.39
CA VAL A 309 -2.19 -10.56 13.06
C VAL A 309 -1.31 -11.68 13.56
N LEU A 310 -0.44 -12.21 12.70
CA LEU A 310 0.54 -13.23 13.06
C LEU A 310 1.94 -12.70 12.75
N THR A 311 2.80 -12.63 13.77
CA THR A 311 4.18 -12.19 13.62
C THR A 311 5.14 -13.34 13.82
N LEU A 312 5.98 -13.59 12.81
CA LEU A 312 7.04 -14.59 12.86
C LEU A 312 8.35 -13.89 13.21
N ALA A 313 8.96 -14.27 14.33
CA ALA A 313 10.20 -13.64 14.81
C ALA A 313 11.36 -14.64 14.82
N LEU A 314 12.48 -14.29 14.20
CA LEU A 314 13.76 -14.97 14.37
C LEU A 314 14.48 -14.48 15.64
N PRO A 315 15.49 -15.22 16.14
CA PRO A 315 16.28 -14.78 17.30
C PRO A 315 16.95 -13.41 17.08
N GLU A 316 17.34 -13.12 15.85
CA GLU A 316 17.96 -11.85 15.43
C GLU A 316 16.99 -10.66 15.44
N GLU A 317 15.67 -10.91 15.38
CA GLU A 317 14.62 -9.89 15.35
C GLU A 317 14.02 -9.64 16.74
N GLN A 318 14.55 -10.28 17.78
CA GLN A 318 13.99 -10.25 19.13
C GLN A 318 14.03 -8.86 19.76
N GLU A 319 15.02 -8.03 19.43
CA GLU A 319 15.10 -6.64 19.90
C GLU A 319 13.98 -5.77 19.30
N SER A 320 13.75 -5.84 17.99
CA SER A 320 12.65 -5.13 17.33
C SER A 320 11.29 -5.61 17.83
N LEU A 321 11.14 -6.93 18.05
CA LEU A 321 9.92 -7.48 18.65
C LEU A 321 9.69 -6.94 20.07
N ALA A 322 10.74 -6.88 20.91
CA ALA A 322 10.63 -6.36 22.26
C ALA A 322 10.19 -4.89 22.28
N GLN A 323 10.73 -4.05 21.38
CA GLN A 323 10.30 -2.65 21.25
C GLN A 323 8.81 -2.52 20.87
N ILE A 324 8.30 -3.45 20.04
CA ILE A 324 6.88 -3.50 19.67
C ILE A 324 6.05 -4.01 20.85
N GLU A 325 6.49 -5.05 21.55
CA GLU A 325 5.84 -5.58 22.75
C GLU A 325 5.71 -4.47 23.81
N ASP A 326 6.78 -3.72 24.08
CA ASP A 326 6.81 -2.61 25.03
C ASP A 326 5.88 -1.46 24.63
N ALA A 327 5.83 -1.11 23.35
CA ALA A 327 4.95 -0.06 22.83
C ALA A 327 3.46 -0.45 22.83
N LEU A 328 3.15 -1.75 22.89
CA LEU A 328 1.80 -2.30 22.88
C LEU A 328 1.36 -2.86 24.25
N ILE A 329 2.07 -2.51 25.33
CA ILE A 329 1.63 -2.78 26.69
C ILE A 329 0.35 -1.96 26.93
N GLY A 330 -0.77 -2.65 27.17
CA GLY A 330 -2.03 -1.99 27.49
C GLY A 330 -2.01 -1.32 28.88
N GLU A 331 -3.03 -0.52 29.18
CA GLU A 331 -3.18 0.14 30.50
C GLU A 331 -3.19 -0.84 31.68
N ASN A 332 -3.51 -2.11 31.43
CA ASN A 332 -3.53 -3.19 32.42
C ASN A 332 -2.15 -3.87 32.61
N GLY A 333 -1.11 -3.45 31.90
CA GLY A 333 0.23 -4.06 31.97
C GLY A 333 0.39 -5.39 31.20
N GLU A 334 -0.67 -5.89 30.57
CA GLU A 334 -0.61 -7.08 29.71
C GLU A 334 -0.32 -6.69 28.25
N THR A 335 0.60 -7.43 27.62
CA THR A 335 0.94 -7.26 26.21
C THR A 335 -0.23 -7.69 25.33
N MET A 336 -0.62 -6.87 24.36
CA MET A 336 -1.63 -7.26 23.37
C MET A 336 -1.20 -8.43 22.49
N LEU A 337 0.11 -8.68 22.41
CA LEU A 337 0.74 -9.76 21.65
C LEU A 337 0.72 -11.08 22.42
N GLN A 338 -0.09 -12.04 21.96
CA GLN A 338 -0.18 -13.35 22.58
C GLN A 338 0.85 -14.32 21.99
N PRO A 339 1.61 -15.05 22.82
CA PRO A 339 2.49 -16.10 22.31
C PRO A 339 1.64 -17.24 21.73
N TYR A 340 1.85 -17.55 20.46
CA TYR A 340 1.20 -18.68 19.81
C TYR A 340 2.14 -19.89 19.85
N LYS A 341 1.79 -20.85 20.72
CA LYS A 341 2.51 -22.12 20.82
C LYS A 341 2.08 -23.02 19.69
N PHE A 342 2.98 -23.23 18.73
CA PHE A 342 2.77 -24.14 17.62
C PHE A 342 3.69 -25.36 17.75
N SER A 343 3.13 -26.56 17.63
CA SER A 343 3.87 -27.81 17.66
C SER A 343 4.60 -28.02 16.33
N MET A 344 5.87 -27.60 16.25
CA MET A 344 6.68 -27.77 15.04
C MET A 344 6.82 -29.26 14.64
N GLU A 345 6.73 -30.17 15.61
CA GLU A 345 6.76 -31.63 15.39
C GLU A 345 5.64 -32.11 14.47
N GLU A 346 4.46 -31.48 14.50
CA GLU A 346 3.30 -31.87 13.69
C GLU A 346 3.51 -31.58 12.20
N ILE A 347 4.35 -30.59 11.87
CA ILE A 347 4.61 -30.18 10.48
C ILE A 347 5.99 -30.61 9.98
N GLU A 348 6.73 -31.38 10.77
CA GLU A 348 8.10 -31.81 10.44
C GLU A 348 8.13 -32.65 9.15
N GLY A 349 7.06 -33.40 8.86
CA GLY A 349 6.87 -34.14 7.61
C GLY A 349 6.86 -33.25 6.36
N LEU A 350 6.57 -31.95 6.47
CA LEU A 350 6.62 -30.99 5.37
C LEU A 350 8.01 -30.33 5.21
N ARG A 351 8.93 -30.50 6.17
CA ARG A 351 10.23 -29.82 6.18
C ARG A 351 11.04 -30.13 4.93
N TYR A 352 11.13 -31.40 4.53
CA TYR A 352 11.92 -31.78 3.34
C TYR A 352 11.41 -31.11 2.06
N ARG A 353 10.09 -30.94 1.93
CA ARG A 353 9.45 -30.27 0.79
C ARG A 353 9.71 -28.78 0.80
N CYS A 354 9.60 -28.15 1.97
CA CYS A 354 9.91 -26.74 2.16
C CYS A 354 11.37 -26.47 1.82
N ARG A 355 12.29 -27.31 2.31
CA ARG A 355 13.72 -27.24 1.98
C ARG A 355 13.97 -27.34 0.48
N ASP A 356 13.29 -28.26 -0.19
CA ASP A 356 13.44 -28.46 -1.63
C ASP A 356 12.92 -27.27 -2.45
N ALA A 357 11.78 -26.70 -2.06
CA ALA A 357 11.25 -25.47 -2.63
C ALA A 357 12.17 -24.26 -2.36
N MET A 358 12.71 -24.12 -1.15
CA MET A 358 13.65 -23.03 -0.83
C MET A 358 14.94 -23.11 -1.65
N ARG A 359 15.39 -24.33 -2.00
CA ARG A 359 16.55 -24.57 -2.85
C ARG A 359 16.28 -24.26 -4.32
N SER A 360 15.06 -24.52 -4.81
CA SER A 360 14.70 -24.16 -6.21
C SER A 360 14.57 -22.66 -6.40
N VAL A 361 14.19 -21.91 -5.36
CA VAL A 361 14.12 -20.45 -5.39
C VAL A 361 15.51 -19.85 -5.15
N THR A 362 16.31 -19.76 -6.19
CA THR A 362 17.67 -19.18 -6.13
C THR A 362 17.65 -17.65 -6.23
N LYS A 363 18.76 -16.99 -5.87
CA LYS A 363 18.93 -15.54 -6.09
C LYS A 363 18.74 -15.15 -7.57
N GLN A 364 19.14 -16.04 -8.48
CA GLN A 364 18.98 -15.85 -9.91
C GLN A 364 17.52 -15.94 -10.33
N ALA A 365 16.77 -16.93 -9.83
CA ALA A 365 15.33 -17.04 -10.08
C ALA A 365 14.56 -15.81 -9.57
N VAL A 366 14.92 -15.27 -8.40
CA VAL A 366 14.36 -14.03 -7.85
C VAL A 366 14.65 -12.84 -8.76
N LYS A 367 15.90 -12.69 -9.22
CA LYS A 367 16.29 -11.61 -10.13
C LYS A 367 15.53 -11.70 -11.46
N GLU A 368 15.41 -12.89 -12.03
CA GLU A 368 14.69 -13.09 -13.29
C GLU A 368 13.18 -12.88 -13.16
N ALA A 369 12.57 -13.29 -12.04
CA ALA A 369 11.14 -13.03 -11.78
C ALA A 369 10.86 -11.53 -11.68
N ARG A 370 11.70 -10.80 -10.95
CA ARG A 370 11.63 -9.34 -10.85
C ARG A 370 11.80 -8.65 -12.20
N LEU A 371 12.81 -9.04 -12.98
CA LEU A 371 13.05 -8.47 -14.32
C LEU A 371 11.88 -8.75 -15.27
N ARG A 372 11.27 -9.93 -15.19
CA ARG A 372 10.10 -10.29 -16.00
C ARG A 372 8.90 -9.38 -15.68
N GLU A 373 8.62 -9.16 -14.40
CA GLU A 373 7.50 -8.31 -13.98
C GLU A 373 7.71 -6.87 -14.45
N ILE A 374 8.91 -6.30 -14.24
CA ILE A 374 9.25 -4.95 -14.73
C ILE A 374 9.15 -4.87 -16.26
N LYS A 375 9.60 -5.91 -16.98
CA LYS A 375 9.54 -5.96 -18.44
C LYS A 375 8.10 -5.97 -18.96
N GLU A 376 7.22 -6.76 -18.34
CA GLU A 376 5.79 -6.78 -18.68
C GLU A 376 5.15 -5.41 -18.45
N GLU A 377 5.52 -4.73 -17.36
CA GLU A 377 5.08 -3.36 -17.09
C GLU A 377 5.59 -2.34 -18.12
N LEU A 378 6.86 -2.45 -18.55
CA LEU A 378 7.41 -1.60 -19.60
C LEU A 378 6.68 -1.78 -20.94
N LEU A 379 6.32 -3.03 -21.31
CA LEU A 379 5.57 -3.32 -22.53
C LEU A 379 4.14 -2.77 -22.49
N ASN A 380 3.52 -2.76 -21.31
CA ASN A 380 2.15 -2.30 -21.11
C ASN A 380 2.06 -0.78 -20.88
N SER A 381 3.18 -0.10 -20.70
CA SER A 381 3.24 1.33 -20.42
C SER A 381 2.81 2.18 -21.62
N GLU A 382 1.73 2.93 -21.46
CA GLU A 382 1.26 3.91 -22.47
C GLU A 382 2.26 5.05 -22.69
N LYS A 383 3.00 5.47 -21.66
CA LYS A 383 4.01 6.54 -21.76
C LYS A 383 5.18 6.16 -22.66
N LEU A 384 5.53 4.86 -22.70
CA LEU A 384 6.64 4.35 -23.49
C LEU A 384 6.23 3.93 -24.90
N LYS A 385 4.93 3.97 -25.25
CA LYS A 385 4.47 3.63 -26.60
C LYS A 385 5.14 4.50 -27.67
N ALA A 386 5.12 5.82 -27.49
CA ALA A 386 5.79 6.75 -28.40
C ALA A 386 7.30 6.50 -28.51
N TYR A 387 7.97 6.21 -27.39
CA TYR A 387 9.40 5.87 -27.39
C TYR A 387 9.69 4.59 -28.19
N PHE A 388 8.86 3.56 -28.07
CA PHE A 388 9.01 2.31 -28.81
C PHE A 388 8.59 2.41 -30.29
N GLU A 389 7.71 3.35 -30.63
CA GLU A 389 7.42 3.73 -32.02
C GLU A 389 8.66 4.36 -32.69
N ASP A 390 9.35 5.24 -31.97
CA ASP A 390 10.60 5.86 -32.44
C ASP A 390 11.82 4.90 -32.40
N ASN A 391 11.79 3.89 -31.51
CA ASN A 391 12.88 2.93 -31.30
C ASN A 391 12.40 1.47 -31.43
N PRO A 392 12.05 1.01 -32.65
CA PRO A 392 11.50 -0.33 -32.86
C PRO A 392 12.49 -1.46 -32.56
N ARG A 393 13.80 -1.16 -32.60
CA ARG A 393 14.86 -2.13 -32.24
C ARG A 393 14.81 -2.48 -30.76
N ASP A 394 14.61 -1.49 -29.88
CA ASP A 394 14.58 -1.68 -28.44
C ASP A 394 13.33 -2.47 -28.03
N LEU A 395 12.19 -2.19 -28.67
CA LEU A 395 10.96 -2.98 -28.49
C LEU A 395 11.18 -4.46 -28.89
N ASN A 396 11.86 -4.70 -30.01
CA ASN A 396 12.14 -6.06 -30.46
C ASN A 396 13.09 -6.81 -29.53
N VAL A 397 14.17 -6.16 -29.08
CA VAL A 397 15.08 -6.73 -28.06
C VAL A 397 14.29 -7.08 -26.80
N LEU A 398 13.47 -6.14 -26.32
CA LEU A 398 12.69 -6.34 -25.12
C LEU A 398 11.66 -7.47 -25.29
N ARG A 399 11.00 -7.62 -26.44
CA ARG A 399 10.08 -8.75 -26.71
C ARG A 399 10.79 -10.11 -26.76
N HIS A 400 12.02 -10.15 -27.29
CA HIS A 400 12.75 -11.39 -27.54
C HIS A 400 13.66 -11.80 -26.36
N ASP A 401 13.78 -10.95 -25.35
CA ASP A 401 14.51 -11.25 -24.12
C ASP A 401 13.81 -12.36 -23.31
N ARG A 402 14.22 -13.61 -23.52
CA ARG A 402 13.66 -14.77 -22.80
C ARG A 402 14.38 -14.95 -21.46
N PRO A 403 13.66 -15.34 -20.39
CA PRO A 403 14.32 -15.67 -19.13
C PRO A 403 15.35 -16.77 -19.37
N LEU A 404 16.59 -16.51 -18.96
CA LEU A 404 17.71 -17.43 -19.17
C LEU A 404 17.60 -18.65 -18.24
N HIS A 405 16.98 -18.50 -17.06
CA HIS A 405 16.82 -19.51 -16.02
C HIS A 405 15.42 -19.39 -15.37
N PRO A 406 14.36 -19.79 -16.09
CA PRO A 406 13.00 -19.72 -15.55
C PRO A 406 12.91 -20.51 -14.24
N ALA A 407 12.12 -19.99 -13.29
CA ALA A 407 11.91 -20.66 -12.01
C ALA A 407 11.34 -22.07 -12.27
N ILE A 408 12.07 -23.10 -11.81
CA ILE A 408 11.66 -24.49 -11.97
C ILE A 408 10.52 -24.73 -10.98
N VAL A 409 9.28 -24.86 -11.49
CA VAL A 409 8.12 -25.24 -10.69
C VAL A 409 8.04 -26.75 -10.65
N LYS A 410 8.10 -27.33 -9.45
CA LYS A 410 8.01 -28.78 -9.24
C LYS A 410 6.54 -29.19 -9.06
N PRO A 411 5.90 -29.84 -10.06
CA PRO A 411 4.45 -30.07 -10.02
C PRO A 411 4.00 -30.95 -8.84
N HIS A 412 4.86 -31.87 -8.36
CA HIS A 412 4.56 -32.71 -7.20
C HIS A 412 4.48 -31.92 -5.89
N LEU A 413 5.13 -30.75 -5.79
CA LEU A 413 5.06 -29.91 -4.59
C LEU A 413 3.70 -29.24 -4.41
N ARG A 414 2.85 -29.20 -5.45
CA ARG A 414 1.50 -28.66 -5.39
C ARG A 414 0.54 -29.51 -4.54
N ASN A 415 0.72 -30.83 -4.53
CA ASN A 415 -0.20 -31.74 -3.86
C ASN A 415 0.33 -32.11 -2.47
N VAL A 416 -0.43 -31.85 -1.41
CA VAL A 416 -0.13 -32.39 -0.08
C VAL A 416 -0.81 -33.76 0.02
N PRO A 417 -0.04 -34.85 0.18
CA PRO A 417 -0.63 -36.16 0.42
C PRO A 417 -1.51 -36.17 1.66
N GLU A 418 -2.58 -36.95 1.65
CA GLU A 418 -3.55 -37.02 2.77
C GLU A 418 -2.97 -37.60 4.07
N TYR A 419 -1.79 -38.22 4.01
CA TYR A 419 -1.10 -38.78 5.19
C TYR A 419 -0.22 -37.77 5.93
N LEU A 420 -0.01 -36.58 5.35
CA LEU A 420 0.67 -35.43 5.95
C LEU A 420 -0.37 -34.41 6.40
#